data_AF-A0A239DTQ0-F1
#
_entry.id   AF-A0A239DTQ0-F1
#
_cell.length_a   1.000
_cell.length_b   1.000
_cell.length_c   1.000
_cell.angle_alpha   90.00
_cell.angle_beta   90.00
_cell.angle_gamma   90.00
#
_symmetry.space_group_name_H-M   'P 1'
#
loop_
_entity.id
_entity.type
_entity.pdbx_description
1 polymer ?
#
loop_
_entity_poly.entity_id
_entity_poly.type
_entity_poly.pdbx_seq_one_letter_code
_entity_poly.pdbx_strand_id
1 'polypeptide(L)'
;MGGGESRGSQLLPVLSQLVRFLRELEGPDNPSSVALSVLRLLDDDGPGRVTDLARLTRASQPGMTQLIGRLEKSGLVRRVPDPTDGRGVLVEVTQEGRELRARTYAHYAATLDQLFDRLSPEDGDAILRAVPALVRLAEAGQVGSGGEVGSQPEQLKTSP
;
A
#
# COMPACT_ATOMS: atom_id res chain seq x y z
N MET A 1 2.64 19.78 -36.56
CA MET A 1 3.81 19.83 -35.66
C MET A 1 3.29 20.14 -34.27
N GLY A 2 3.48 19.36 -33.20
CA GLY A 2 3.75 17.94 -33.02
C GLY A 2 2.98 17.56 -31.75
N GLY A 3 2.28 16.42 -31.74
CA GLY A 3 1.57 15.95 -30.56
C GLY A 3 2.59 15.64 -29.47
N GLY A 4 2.82 16.59 -28.56
CA GLY A 4 3.70 16.38 -27.43
C GLY A 4 3.21 15.18 -26.63
N GLU A 5 4.09 14.20 -26.42
CA GLU A 5 3.78 13.03 -25.60
C GLU A 5 3.22 13.50 -24.25
N SER A 6 2.06 12.95 -23.87
CA SER A 6 1.47 13.24 -22.58
C SER A 6 2.49 12.98 -21.47
N ARG A 7 2.54 13.86 -20.46
CA ARG A 7 3.39 13.62 -19.27
C ARG A 7 3.12 12.24 -18.66
N GLY A 8 1.87 11.74 -18.78
CA GLY A 8 1.49 10.40 -18.37
C GLY A 8 2.14 9.28 -19.21
N SER A 9 2.28 9.45 -20.54
CA SER A 9 2.90 8.43 -21.39
C SER A 9 4.41 8.31 -21.18
N GLN A 10 5.06 9.37 -20.70
CA GLN A 10 6.47 9.33 -20.31
C GLN A 10 6.66 8.69 -18.93
N LEU A 11 5.75 8.94 -17.98
CA LEU A 11 5.90 8.48 -16.59
C LEU A 11 5.41 7.04 -16.36
N LEU A 12 4.33 6.61 -17.01
CA LEU A 12 3.72 5.28 -16.79
C LEU A 12 4.68 4.09 -17.01
N PRO A 13 5.53 4.07 -18.06
CA PRO A 13 6.49 3.00 -18.26
C PRO A 13 7.50 2.92 -17.10
N VAL A 14 7.99 4.07 -16.63
CA VAL A 14 8.93 4.16 -15.50
C VAL A 14 8.28 3.63 -14.23
N LEU A 15 7.06 4.07 -13.90
CA LEU A 15 6.33 3.57 -12.73
C LEU A 15 6.11 2.04 -12.78
N SER A 16 5.77 1.51 -13.96
CA SER A 16 5.57 0.07 -14.15
C SER A 16 6.86 -0.71 -13.96
N GLN A 17 7.98 -0.19 -14.46
CA GLN A 17 9.30 -0.79 -14.27
C GLN A 17 9.75 -0.75 -12.81
N LEU A 18 9.49 0.34 -12.10
CA LEU A 18 9.77 0.45 -10.67
C LEU A 18 8.91 -0.51 -9.83
N VAL A 19 7.62 -0.65 -10.13
CA VAL A 19 6.75 -1.63 -9.46
C VAL A 19 7.25 -3.06 -9.71
N ARG A 20 7.66 -3.37 -10.94
CA ARG A 20 8.23 -4.69 -11.26
C ARG A 20 9.52 -4.94 -10.49
N PHE A 21 10.40 -3.94 -10.45
CA PHE A 21 11.65 -4.02 -9.70
C PHE A 21 11.41 -4.26 -8.20
N LEU A 22 10.48 -3.53 -7.57
CA LEU A 22 10.13 -3.76 -6.16
C LEU A 22 9.62 -5.19 -5.91
N ARG A 23 8.84 -5.75 -6.84
CA ARG A 23 8.39 -7.15 -6.76
C ARG A 23 9.52 -8.16 -6.93
N GLU A 24 10.57 -7.83 -7.67
CA GLU A 24 11.75 -8.69 -7.80
C GLU A 24 12.60 -8.65 -6.52
N LEU A 25 12.60 -7.54 -5.79
CA LEU A 25 13.18 -7.45 -4.44
C LEU A 25 12.36 -8.24 -3.40
N GLU A 26 11.04 -8.31 -3.58
CA GLU A 26 10.14 -9.25 -2.90
C GLU A 26 10.43 -10.69 -3.39
N GLY A 27 11.59 -11.24 -3.04
CA GLY A 27 11.91 -12.65 -3.30
C GLY A 27 10.84 -13.62 -2.75
N PRO A 28 10.86 -14.90 -3.15
CA PRO A 28 9.80 -15.88 -2.85
C PRO A 28 9.53 -16.08 -1.35
N ASP A 29 10.50 -15.76 -0.48
CA ASP A 29 10.40 -15.88 0.97
C ASP A 29 9.90 -14.58 1.65
N ASN A 30 9.74 -13.48 0.90
CA ASN A 30 9.27 -12.21 1.44
C ASN A 30 7.73 -12.16 1.52
N PRO A 31 7.17 -11.42 2.50
CA PRO A 31 5.74 -11.18 2.56
C PRO A 31 5.28 -10.49 1.27
N SER A 32 4.10 -10.84 0.76
CA SER A 32 3.58 -10.20 -0.45
C SER A 32 3.51 -8.67 -0.30
N SER A 33 3.66 -7.92 -1.40
CA SER A 33 3.47 -6.45 -1.41
C SER A 33 2.24 -5.97 -0.63
N VAL A 34 1.13 -6.72 -0.72
CA VAL A 34 -0.11 -6.44 0.01
C VAL A 34 0.05 -6.70 1.51
N ALA A 35 0.77 -7.75 1.93
CA ALA A 35 1.08 -8.03 3.32
C ALA A 35 1.93 -6.91 3.95
N LEU A 36 2.99 -6.47 3.27
CA LEU A 36 3.82 -5.35 3.73
C LEU A 36 3.03 -4.06 3.80
N SER A 37 2.14 -3.82 2.84
CA SER A 37 1.23 -2.67 2.84
C SER A 37 0.27 -2.70 4.04
N VAL A 38 -0.31 -3.86 4.36
CA VAL A 38 -1.17 -4.03 5.54
C VAL A 38 -0.39 -3.78 6.82
N LEU A 39 0.79 -4.38 6.98
CA LEU A 39 1.63 -4.19 8.15
C LEU A 39 2.02 -2.71 8.31
N ARG A 40 2.32 -2.02 7.21
CA ARG A 40 2.59 -0.58 7.20
C ARG A 40 1.38 0.23 7.66
N LEU A 41 0.20 0.01 7.07
CA LEU A 41 -1.01 0.76 7.43
C LEU A 41 -1.34 0.59 8.92
N LEU A 42 -1.22 -0.63 9.44
CA LEU A 42 -1.48 -0.91 10.85
C LEU A 42 -0.44 -0.30 11.81
N ASP A 43 0.79 -0.10 11.35
CA ASP A 43 1.87 0.52 12.11
C ASP A 43 1.77 2.06 12.10
N ASP A 44 1.45 2.63 10.93
CA ASP A 44 1.37 4.08 10.73
C ASP A 44 0.03 4.65 11.28
N ASP A 45 -1.10 3.98 11.02
CA ASP A 45 -2.46 4.47 11.33
C ASP A 45 -3.11 3.80 12.55
N GLY A 46 -2.50 2.73 13.08
CA GLY A 46 -3.01 1.96 14.21
C GLY A 46 -4.00 0.84 13.83
N PRO A 47 -4.71 0.26 14.82
CA PRO A 47 -5.60 -0.88 14.58
C PRO A 47 -6.73 -0.57 13.57
N GLY A 48 -6.91 -1.47 12.59
CA GLY A 48 -7.82 -1.25 11.46
C GLY A 48 -8.81 -2.39 11.23
N ARG A 49 -9.98 -2.09 10.66
CA ARG A 49 -10.95 -3.10 10.23
C ARG A 49 -10.48 -3.77 8.93
N VAL A 50 -10.77 -5.07 8.80
CA VAL A 50 -10.44 -5.87 7.59
C VAL A 50 -11.02 -5.24 6.32
N THR A 51 -12.22 -4.67 6.40
CA THR A 51 -12.90 -3.99 5.28
C THR A 51 -12.15 -2.75 4.82
N ASP A 52 -11.62 -1.96 5.77
CA ASP A 52 -10.86 -0.75 5.47
C ASP A 52 -9.49 -1.09 4.90
N LEU A 53 -8.82 -2.09 5.47
CA LEU A 53 -7.57 -2.61 4.92
C LEU A 53 -7.75 -3.10 3.48
N ALA A 54 -8.80 -3.86 3.20
CA ALA A 54 -9.10 -4.34 1.84
C ALA A 54 -9.28 -3.17 0.86
N ARG A 55 -10.04 -2.14 1.26
CA ARG A 55 -10.27 -0.94 0.44
C ARG A 55 -8.98 -0.17 0.18
N LEU A 56 -8.19 0.10 1.22
CA LEU A 56 -6.96 0.88 1.15
C LEU A 56 -5.88 0.17 0.31
N THR A 57 -5.78 -1.16 0.41
CA THR A 57 -4.82 -1.94 -0.40
C THR A 57 -5.39 -2.40 -1.74
N ARG A 58 -6.61 -1.97 -2.11
CA ARG A 58 -7.33 -2.41 -3.33
C ARG A 58 -7.40 -3.93 -3.48
N ALA A 59 -7.51 -4.65 -2.37
CA ALA A 59 -7.66 -6.10 -2.33
C ALA A 59 -9.13 -6.49 -2.17
N SER A 60 -9.51 -7.69 -2.61
CA SER A 60 -10.85 -8.22 -2.33
C SER A 60 -11.01 -8.53 -0.84
N GLN A 61 -12.22 -8.37 -0.29
CA GLN A 61 -12.47 -8.69 1.12
C GLN A 61 -12.14 -10.16 1.48
N PRO A 62 -12.54 -11.18 0.67
CA PRO A 62 -12.17 -12.57 0.96
C PRO A 62 -10.65 -12.78 0.95
N GLY A 63 -9.95 -12.16 0.00
CA GLY A 63 -8.48 -12.21 -0.08
C GLY A 63 -7.82 -11.55 1.13
N MET A 64 -8.34 -10.40 1.58
CA MET A 64 -7.85 -9.71 2.77
C MET A 64 -8.06 -10.56 4.03
N THR A 65 -9.23 -11.17 4.23
CA THR A 65 -9.50 -12.07 5.36
C THR A 65 -8.52 -13.24 5.39
N GLN A 66 -8.25 -13.87 4.24
CA GLN A 66 -7.25 -14.93 4.13
C GLN A 66 -5.83 -14.43 4.44
N LEU A 67 -5.47 -13.24 3.96
CA LEU A 67 -4.19 -12.62 4.25
C LEU A 67 -4.02 -12.36 5.76
N ILE A 68 -4.99 -11.73 6.42
CA ILE A 68 -4.96 -11.51 7.87
C ILE A 68 -4.84 -12.83 8.62
N GLY A 69 -5.58 -13.86 8.22
CA GLY A 69 -5.47 -15.20 8.82
C GLY A 69 -4.06 -15.81 8.69
N ARG A 70 -3.35 -15.57 7.57
CA ARG A 70 -1.96 -16.00 7.43
C ARG A 70 -1.02 -15.17 8.30
N LEU A 71 -1.16 -13.85 8.30
CA LEU A 71 -0.33 -12.95 9.11
C LEU A 71 -0.47 -13.22 10.61
N GLU A 72 -1.69 -13.51 11.08
CA GLU A 72 -1.97 -13.87 12.47
C GLU A 72 -1.35 -15.22 12.84
N LYS A 73 -1.45 -16.23 11.96
CA LYS A 73 -0.76 -17.52 12.14
C LYS A 73 0.76 -17.38 12.22
N SER A 74 1.32 -16.40 11.51
CA SER A 74 2.75 -16.05 11.56
C SER A 74 3.12 -15.14 12.74
N GLY A 75 2.16 -14.76 13.59
CA GLY A 75 2.40 -13.89 14.75
C GLY A 75 2.67 -12.43 14.41
N LEU A 76 2.40 -11.99 13.18
CA LEU A 76 2.72 -10.64 12.69
C LEU A 76 1.61 -9.62 12.97
N VAL A 77 0.39 -10.10 13.17
CA VAL A 77 -0.77 -9.30 13.55
C VAL A 77 -1.59 -10.06 14.60
N ARG A 78 -2.44 -9.35 15.33
CA ARG A 78 -3.45 -9.97 16.20
C ARG A 78 -4.78 -9.25 16.08
N ARG A 79 -5.86 -9.97 16.36
CA ARG A 79 -7.21 -9.40 16.46
C ARG A 79 -7.46 -8.84 17.86
N VAL A 80 -8.10 -7.69 17.93
CA VAL A 80 -8.50 -7.04 19.18
C VAL A 80 -9.95 -6.56 19.12
N PRO A 81 -10.68 -6.52 20.26
CA PRO A 81 -12.03 -5.96 20.30
C PRO A 81 -12.04 -4.50 19.83
N ASP A 82 -13.06 -4.13 19.07
CA ASP A 82 -13.31 -2.73 18.74
C ASP A 82 -13.95 -2.04 19.97
N PRO A 83 -13.30 -1.05 20.59
CA PRO A 83 -13.85 -0.38 21.77
C PRO A 83 -15.11 0.45 21.46
N THR A 84 -15.38 0.73 20.17
CA THR A 84 -16.54 1.51 19.71
C THR A 84 -17.69 0.63 19.23
N ASP A 85 -17.45 -0.65 18.99
CA ASP A 85 -18.44 -1.64 18.57
C ASP A 85 -18.19 -2.96 19.30
N GLY A 86 -19.05 -3.30 20.27
CA GLY A 86 -18.91 -4.53 21.07
C GLY A 86 -18.97 -5.84 20.28
N ARG A 87 -19.33 -5.80 18.97
CA ARG A 87 -19.26 -6.93 18.05
C ARG A 87 -18.15 -6.79 17.00
N GLY A 88 -17.49 -5.64 16.96
CA GLY A 88 -16.43 -5.32 16.02
C GLY A 88 -15.09 -5.91 16.45
N VAL A 89 -14.28 -6.23 15.44
CA VAL A 89 -12.91 -6.71 15.64
C VAL A 89 -11.97 -5.89 14.76
N LEU A 90 -10.94 -5.34 15.39
CA LEU A 90 -9.84 -4.66 14.72
C LEU A 90 -8.66 -5.62 14.57
N VAL A 91 -7.82 -5.37 13.59
CA VAL A 91 -6.53 -6.01 13.42
C VAL A 91 -5.48 -5.00 13.85
N GLU A 92 -4.50 -5.44 14.62
CA GLU A 92 -3.34 -4.61 14.97
C GLU A 92 -2.03 -5.35 14.67
N VAL A 93 -0.98 -4.58 14.41
CA VAL A 93 0.36 -5.13 14.16
C VAL A 93 1.06 -5.47 15.47
N THR A 94 1.69 -6.64 15.53
CA THR A 94 2.49 -7.07 16.68
C THR A 94 3.88 -6.47 16.64
N GLN A 95 4.69 -6.70 17.68
CA GLN A 95 6.07 -6.28 17.68
C GLN A 95 6.88 -7.00 16.59
N GLU A 96 6.65 -8.31 16.43
CA GLU A 96 7.26 -9.15 15.41
C GLU A 96 6.89 -8.67 14.00
N GLY A 97 5.64 -8.23 13.80
CA GLY A 97 5.17 -7.61 12.57
C GLY A 97 5.92 -6.31 12.24
N ARG A 98 6.09 -5.42 13.23
CA ARG A 98 6.87 -4.18 13.08
C ARG A 98 8.33 -4.44 12.74
N GLU A 99 8.95 -5.40 13.42
CA GLU A 99 10.35 -5.76 13.16
C GLU A 99 10.54 -6.37 11.78
N LEU A 100 9.63 -7.23 11.34
CA LEU A 100 9.66 -7.77 9.99
C LEU A 100 9.57 -6.64 8.95
N ARG A 101 8.62 -5.72 9.10
CA ARG A 101 8.47 -4.54 8.23
C ARG A 101 9.76 -3.73 8.20
N ALA A 102 10.36 -3.43 9.36
CA ALA A 102 11.58 -2.65 9.45
C ALA A 102 12.77 -3.35 8.76
N ARG A 103 12.95 -4.67 8.98
CA ARG A 103 13.99 -5.46 8.32
C ARG A 103 13.81 -5.49 6.81
N THR A 104 12.59 -5.71 6.33
CA THR A 104 12.27 -5.71 4.90
C THR A 104 12.53 -4.34 4.26
N TYR A 105 12.13 -3.25 4.93
CA TYR A 105 12.41 -1.89 4.47
C TYR A 105 13.92 -1.61 4.38
N ALA A 106 14.68 -1.98 5.42
CA ALA A 106 16.13 -1.81 5.42
C ALA A 106 16.82 -2.60 4.31
N HIS A 107 16.34 -3.81 4.02
CA HIS A 107 16.84 -4.62 2.91
C HIS A 107 16.59 -3.94 1.55
N TYR A 108 15.41 -3.39 1.33
CA TYR A 108 15.10 -2.67 0.09
C TYR A 108 15.89 -1.37 -0.04
N ALA A 109 16.04 -0.62 1.05
CA ALA A 109 16.86 0.59 1.09
C ALA A 109 18.31 0.27 0.70
N ALA A 110 18.94 -0.73 1.35
CA ALA A 110 20.30 -1.14 1.04
C ALA A 110 20.46 -1.61 -0.43
N THR A 111 19.44 -2.26 -1.00
CA THR A 111 19.48 -2.68 -2.40
C THR A 111 19.35 -1.49 -3.35
N LEU A 112 18.53 -0.51 -3.01
CA LEU A 112 18.42 0.74 -3.76
C LEU A 112 19.72 1.54 -3.71
N ASP A 113 20.38 1.63 -2.54
CA ASP A 113 21.66 2.32 -2.40
C ASP A 113 22.73 1.73 -3.34
N GLN A 114 22.81 0.40 -3.45
CA GLN A 114 23.71 -0.27 -4.40
C GLN A 114 23.39 0.05 -5.88
N LEU A 115 22.14 0.40 -6.19
CA LEU A 115 21.78 0.86 -7.54
C LEU A 115 22.14 2.33 -7.75
N PHE A 116 22.00 3.17 -6.73
CA PHE A 116 22.48 4.56 -6.78
C PHE A 116 23.99 4.61 -7.03
N ASP A 117 24.78 3.69 -6.47
CA ASP A 117 26.22 3.57 -6.72
C ASP A 117 26.57 3.30 -8.20
N ARG A 118 25.60 2.84 -9.00
CA ARG A 118 25.77 2.56 -10.44
C ARG A 118 25.36 3.74 -11.32
N LEU A 119 24.79 4.79 -10.75
CA LEU A 119 24.39 5.99 -11.45
C LEU A 119 25.50 7.04 -11.44
N SER A 120 25.43 7.98 -12.38
CA SER A 120 26.23 9.19 -12.25
C SER A 120 25.72 9.99 -11.03
N PRO A 121 26.60 10.75 -10.34
CA PRO A 121 26.16 11.62 -9.25
C PRO A 121 25.07 12.61 -9.68
N GLU A 122 25.13 13.10 -10.93
CA GLU A 122 24.13 14.02 -11.48
C GLU A 122 22.74 13.37 -11.59
N ASP A 123 22.67 12.13 -12.08
CA ASP A 123 21.41 11.39 -12.17
C ASP A 123 20.86 11.05 -10.78
N GLY A 124 21.73 10.63 -9.86
CA GLY A 124 21.35 10.36 -8.47
C GLY A 124 20.72 11.58 -7.80
N ASP A 125 21.38 12.73 -7.90
CA ASP A 125 20.86 13.98 -7.36
C ASP A 125 19.56 14.42 -8.06
N ALA A 126 19.43 14.21 -9.37
CA ALA A 126 18.22 14.53 -10.11
C ALA A 126 17.01 13.71 -9.63
N ILE A 127 17.20 12.40 -9.39
CA ILE A 127 16.18 11.53 -8.83
C ILE A 127 15.76 12.01 -7.44
N LEU A 128 16.72 12.30 -6.55
CA LEU A 128 16.43 12.76 -5.20
C LEU A 128 15.71 14.12 -5.18
N ARG A 129 16.09 15.05 -6.07
CA ARG A 129 15.39 16.33 -6.24
C ARG A 129 13.94 16.16 -6.70
N ALA A 130 13.63 15.10 -7.43
CA ALA A 130 12.27 14.82 -7.91
C ALA A 130 11.36 14.21 -6.82
N VAL A 131 11.91 13.58 -5.78
CA VAL A 131 11.13 12.87 -4.74
C VAL A 131 10.01 13.72 -4.14
N PRO A 132 10.23 14.97 -3.68
CA PRO A 132 9.14 15.77 -3.12
C PRO A 132 8.00 16.05 -4.11
N ALA A 133 8.31 16.17 -5.41
CA ALA A 133 7.30 16.37 -6.44
C ALA A 133 6.51 15.08 -6.71
N LEU A 134 7.19 13.92 -6.71
CA LEU A 134 6.56 12.61 -6.85
C LEU A 134 5.61 12.30 -5.67
N VAL A 135 6.00 12.68 -4.44
CA VAL A 135 5.13 12.57 -3.26
C VAL A 135 3.83 13.37 -3.47
N ARG A 136 3.94 14.65 -3.84
CA ARG A 136 2.76 15.50 -4.11
C ARG A 136 1.88 14.94 -5.25
N LEU A 137 2.50 14.36 -6.28
CA LEU A 137 1.76 13.70 -7.36
C LEU A 137 0.98 12.48 -6.87
N ALA A 138 1.59 11.66 -6.01
CA ALA A 138 0.94 10.48 -5.43
C ALA A 138 -0.24 10.88 -4.51
N GLU A 139 -0.05 11.89 -3.66
CA GLU A 139 -1.10 12.44 -2.79
C GLU A 139 -2.29 12.99 -3.60
N ALA A 140 -2.02 13.74 -4.68
CA ALA A 140 -3.06 14.25 -5.56
C ALA A 140 -3.91 13.13 -6.20
N GLY A 141 -3.32 11.97 -6.47
CA GLY A 141 -4.03 10.79 -6.98
C GLY A 141 -4.89 10.08 -5.94
N GLN A 142 -4.56 10.18 -4.65
CA GLN A 142 -5.35 9.57 -3.57
C GLN A 142 -6.64 10.34 -3.29
N VAL A 143 -6.62 11.67 -3.37
CA VAL A 143 -7.80 12.53 -3.14
C VAL A 143 -8.88 12.32 -4.22
N GLY A 144 -8.50 12.01 -5.45
CA GLY A 144 -9.43 11.78 -6.57
C GLY A 144 -10.17 10.44 -6.56
N SER A 145 -9.78 9.48 -5.72
CA SER A 145 -10.39 8.12 -5.70
C SER A 145 -11.38 7.89 -4.56
N GLY A 146 -11.67 8.92 -3.74
CA GLY A 146 -12.61 8.86 -2.61
C GLY A 146 -13.95 9.58 -2.79
N GLY A 147 -14.26 10.07 -4.00
CA GLY A 147 -15.32 11.08 -4.23
C GLY A 147 -16.62 10.64 -4.90
N GLU A 148 -16.87 9.34 -5.15
CA GLU A 148 -18.13 8.89 -5.77
C GLU A 148 -18.75 7.69 -5.02
N VAL A 149 -19.26 7.92 -3.81
CA VAL A 149 -20.39 7.12 -3.28
C VAL A 149 -21.32 8.07 -2.50
N GLY A 150 -22.01 8.94 -3.23
CA GLY A 150 -23.14 9.71 -2.74
C GLY A 150 -24.44 9.06 -3.19
N SER A 151 -25.08 8.34 -2.27
CA SER A 151 -26.54 8.26 -2.08
C SER A 151 -27.44 7.97 -3.29
N GLN A 152 -27.91 6.72 -3.40
CA GLN A 152 -29.29 6.48 -3.84
C GLN A 152 -30.12 6.05 -2.62
N PRO A 153 -31.23 6.75 -2.31
CA PRO A 153 -32.09 6.41 -1.19
C PRO A 153 -32.88 5.13 -1.48
N GLU A 154 -33.08 4.36 -0.41
CA GLU A 154 -34.05 3.26 -0.32
C GLU A 154 -35.42 3.66 -0.89
N GLN A 155 -35.86 2.99 -1.95
CA GLN A 155 -37.29 2.87 -2.22
C GLN A 155 -37.81 1.60 -1.57
N LEU A 156 -38.47 1.82 -0.44
CA LEU A 156 -39.23 0.86 0.33
C LEU A 156 -40.40 0.34 -0.51
N LYS A 157 -40.57 -0.98 -0.45
CA LYS A 157 -41.65 -1.79 -1.02
C LYS A 157 -43.04 -1.20 -0.78
N THR A 158 -43.90 -1.28 -1.79
CA THR A 158 -45.29 -1.77 -1.63
C THR A 158 -45.77 -2.39 -2.94
N SER A 159 -45.88 -3.72 -2.96
CA SER A 159 -46.87 -4.47 -3.76
C SER A 159 -48.10 -4.69 -2.86
N PRO A 160 -49.30 -5.07 -3.37
CA PRO A 160 -49.57 -5.78 -4.62
C PRO A 160 -50.12 -4.94 -5.77
#